data_AF-A0A1M5RML7-F1
#
_entry.id   AF-A0A1M5RML7-F1
#
_cell.length_a   1.000
_cell.length_b   1.000
_cell.length_c   1.000
_cell.angle_alpha   90.00
_cell.angle_beta   90.00
_cell.angle_gamma   90.00
#
_symmetry.space_group_name_H-M   'P 1'
#
loop_
_entity.id
_entity.type
_entity.pdbx_description
1 polymer ?
#
loop_
_entity_poly.entity_id
_entity_poly.type
_entity_poly.pdbx_seq_one_letter_code
_entity_poly.pdbx_strand_id
1 'polypeptide(L)'
;MKLGMVIDLQKCIGCGGCDLACKTENNTAAGIHWSHHKISTEGTFPKVTYRYLPTLCNHCEKPACAEVCPKQALYKADNGLTLHKVEDCIGCQRCVRACPYGAIQANRTVPHREWKDDAAIVEGGTASPYTMLKRSGAKASPHENPERGDTYLVTRPRRTVEKCTLCDHRQAVGLNPACVDACPSGARVVGDLDDPNSSVSQLVKAHKGAPLKPEAGTKPQVFYIRSFNVQQGL
;
A
#
# COMPACT_ATOMS: atom_id res chain seq x y z
N MET A 1 16.29 6.04 13.09
CA MET A 1 14.91 6.35 12.67
C MET A 1 14.45 5.22 11.78
N LYS A 2 13.42 4.52 12.22
CA LYS A 2 12.85 3.36 11.54
C LYS A 2 11.34 3.52 11.54
N LEU A 3 10.82 4.12 10.47
CA LEU A 3 9.39 4.28 10.31
C LEU A 3 8.69 2.92 10.18
N GLY A 4 7.60 2.77 10.91
CA GLY A 4 6.74 1.60 10.87
C GLY A 4 5.28 1.94 11.09
N MET A 5 4.42 0.92 11.08
CA MET A 5 2.98 1.08 11.29
C MET A 5 2.47 0.06 12.30
N VAL A 6 1.56 0.51 13.17
CA VAL A 6 0.68 -0.38 13.94
C VAL A 6 -0.71 -0.35 13.32
N ILE A 7 -1.30 -1.54 13.19
CA ILE A 7 -2.68 -1.73 12.77
C ILE A 7 -3.45 -2.45 13.87
N ASP A 8 -4.46 -1.78 14.39
CA ASP A 8 -5.34 -2.29 15.43
C ASP A 8 -6.52 -3.04 14.83
N LEU A 9 -6.53 -4.37 14.99
CA LEU A 9 -7.53 -5.21 14.37
C LEU A 9 -8.90 -5.10 15.03
N GLN A 10 -8.98 -4.75 16.31
CA GLN A 10 -10.27 -4.59 16.99
C GLN A 10 -10.96 -3.26 16.63
N LYS A 11 -10.17 -2.23 16.28
CA LYS A 11 -10.69 -0.99 15.67
C LYS A 11 -11.02 -1.17 14.19
N CYS A 12 -10.32 -2.06 13.49
CA CYS A 12 -10.52 -2.27 12.06
C CYS A 12 -11.92 -2.83 11.78
N ILE A 13 -12.67 -2.18 10.89
CA ILE A 13 -14.00 -2.65 10.46
C ILE A 13 -13.98 -3.36 9.09
N GLY A 14 -12.80 -3.57 8.51
CA GLY A 14 -12.64 -4.28 7.24
C GLY A 14 -13.27 -3.63 6.01
N CYS A 15 -13.43 -2.30 6.01
CA CYS A 15 -14.14 -1.57 4.95
C CYS A 15 -13.33 -1.31 3.66
N GLY A 16 -12.01 -1.53 3.66
CA GLY A 16 -11.16 -1.24 2.49
C GLY A 16 -10.95 0.25 2.20
N GLY A 17 -11.38 1.17 3.06
CA GLY A 17 -11.16 2.63 2.86
C GLY A 17 -9.68 3.00 2.72
N CYS A 18 -8.80 2.29 3.44
CA CYS A 18 -7.34 2.44 3.30
C CYS A 18 -6.81 2.00 1.92
N ASP A 19 -7.43 1.00 1.29
CA ASP A 19 -7.08 0.54 -0.05
C ASP A 19 -7.48 1.59 -1.08
N LEU A 20 -8.70 2.12 -0.97
CA LEU A 20 -9.24 3.14 -1.86
C LEU A 20 -8.48 4.46 -1.75
N ALA A 21 -8.18 4.93 -0.53
CA ALA A 21 -7.34 6.10 -0.33
C ALA A 21 -5.95 5.93 -0.95
N CYS A 22 -5.39 4.72 -0.89
CA CYS A 22 -4.11 4.44 -1.54
C CYS A 22 -4.20 4.53 -3.07
N LYS A 23 -5.36 4.20 -3.68
CA LYS A 23 -5.60 4.34 -5.13
C LYS A 23 -5.56 5.81 -5.54
N THR A 24 -6.35 6.65 -4.85
CA THR A 24 -6.47 8.08 -5.16
C THR A 24 -5.14 8.81 -4.89
N GLU A 25 -4.42 8.41 -3.85
CA GLU A 25 -3.17 9.06 -3.48
C GLU A 25 -2.02 8.75 -4.45
N ASN A 26 -1.94 7.52 -4.95
CA ASN A 26 -0.74 7.02 -5.63
C ASN A 26 -0.95 6.65 -7.10
N ASN A 27 -2.12 6.92 -7.69
CA ASN A 27 -2.40 6.75 -9.12
C ASN A 27 -2.14 5.34 -9.64
N THR A 28 -2.28 4.31 -8.79
CA THR A 28 -2.01 2.95 -9.21
C THR A 28 -3.04 2.52 -10.26
N ALA A 29 -2.60 1.82 -11.31
CA ALA A 29 -3.49 1.36 -12.38
C ALA A 29 -4.60 0.42 -11.88
N ALA A 30 -5.67 0.23 -12.66
CA ALA A 30 -6.66 -0.82 -12.39
C ALA A 30 -5.98 -2.19 -12.15
N GLY A 31 -6.39 -2.89 -11.08
CA GLY A 31 -5.77 -4.16 -10.65
C GLY A 31 -4.46 -4.04 -9.87
N ILE A 32 -3.91 -2.83 -9.70
CA ILE A 32 -2.74 -2.56 -8.84
C ILE A 32 -3.21 -1.91 -7.53
N HIS A 33 -2.87 -2.55 -6.40
CA HIS A 33 -3.31 -2.22 -5.05
C HIS A 33 -2.11 -2.31 -4.08
N TRP A 34 -1.53 -1.15 -3.74
CA TRP A 34 -0.40 -1.08 -2.81
C TRP A 34 -0.81 -1.28 -1.35
N SER A 35 -1.98 -0.76 -0.97
CA SER A 35 -2.74 -1.21 0.18
C SER A 35 -3.77 -2.21 -0.32
N HIS A 36 -3.88 -3.34 0.36
CA HIS A 36 -4.78 -4.43 0.05
C HIS A 36 -5.19 -5.14 1.33
N HIS A 37 -5.86 -6.29 1.25
CA HIS A 37 -6.24 -7.07 2.41
C HIS A 37 -6.20 -8.58 2.15
N LYS A 38 -6.31 -9.34 3.24
CA LYS A 38 -6.59 -10.77 3.24
C LYS A 38 -7.86 -11.02 4.02
N ILE A 39 -8.73 -11.84 3.45
CA ILE A 39 -9.95 -12.31 4.10
C ILE A 39 -9.78 -13.81 4.36
N SER A 40 -10.16 -14.25 5.55
CA SER A 40 -10.35 -15.68 5.84
C SER A 40 -11.70 -15.90 6.51
N THR A 41 -12.35 -17.00 6.13
CA THR A 41 -13.58 -17.48 6.75
C THR A 41 -13.34 -18.91 7.19
N GLU A 42 -13.54 -19.17 8.47
CA GLU A 42 -13.26 -20.46 9.11
C GLU A 42 -14.45 -20.93 9.94
N GLY A 43 -14.52 -22.24 10.19
CA GLY A 43 -15.60 -22.87 10.96
C GLY A 43 -16.73 -23.39 10.08
N THR A 44 -17.77 -23.91 10.74
CA THR A 44 -18.93 -24.54 10.10
C THR A 44 -20.18 -23.85 10.62
N PHE A 45 -21.15 -23.61 9.75
CA PHE A 45 -22.44 -23.02 10.13
C PHE A 45 -23.07 -23.77 11.34
N PRO A 46 -23.57 -23.06 12.36
CA PRO A 46 -23.65 -21.60 12.51
C PRO A 46 -22.41 -20.94 13.15
N LYS A 47 -21.39 -21.72 13.55
CA LYS A 47 -20.17 -21.26 14.22
C LYS A 47 -19.09 -20.88 13.21
N VAL A 48 -19.30 -19.75 12.52
CA VAL A 48 -18.39 -19.23 11.49
C VAL A 48 -17.64 -18.01 12.02
N THR A 49 -16.35 -17.89 11.69
CA THR A 49 -15.52 -16.73 11.99
C THR A 49 -14.99 -16.12 10.70
N TYR A 50 -15.27 -14.85 10.48
CA TYR A 50 -14.72 -14.05 9.39
C TYR A 50 -13.59 -13.16 9.92
N ARG A 51 -12.48 -13.04 9.18
CA ARG A 51 -11.36 -12.16 9.53
C ARG A 51 -11.00 -11.29 8.34
N TYR A 52 -10.74 -10.02 8.61
CA TYR A 52 -10.17 -9.08 7.65
C TYR A 52 -8.82 -8.58 8.17
N LEU A 53 -7.78 -8.74 7.36
CA LEU A 53 -6.43 -8.32 7.67
C LEU A 53 -5.97 -7.30 6.61
N PRO A 54 -5.90 -6.00 6.92
CA PRO A 54 -5.31 -5.01 6.02
C PRO A 54 -3.82 -5.31 5.81
N THR A 55 -3.30 -5.10 4.62
CA THR A 55 -1.92 -5.42 4.21
C THR A 55 -1.34 -4.31 3.35
N LEU A 56 -0.03 -4.10 3.46
CA LEU A 56 0.76 -3.19 2.64
C LEU A 56 2.22 -3.69 2.58
N CYS A 57 3.12 -2.90 1.99
CA CYS A 57 4.55 -3.16 2.12
C CYS A 57 4.97 -3.03 3.59
N ASN A 58 5.73 -3.99 4.12
CA ASN A 58 6.14 -3.95 5.51
C ASN A 58 7.40 -3.12 5.79
N HIS A 59 7.99 -2.49 4.76
CA HIS A 59 9.24 -1.73 4.87
C HIS A 59 10.32 -2.45 5.71
N CYS A 60 10.44 -3.77 5.47
CA CYS A 60 11.31 -4.73 6.15
C CYS A 60 12.70 -4.18 6.46
N GLU A 61 13.22 -4.42 7.68
CA GLU A 61 14.59 -4.07 8.06
C GLU A 61 15.62 -4.82 7.21
N LYS A 62 15.33 -6.08 6.85
CA LYS A 62 16.09 -6.89 5.90
C LYS A 62 15.27 -7.15 4.64
N PRO A 63 15.17 -6.18 3.72
CA PRO A 63 14.27 -6.26 2.58
C PRO A 63 14.83 -7.18 1.49
N ALA A 64 14.38 -8.44 1.49
CA ALA A 64 14.72 -9.43 0.46
C ALA A 64 14.51 -8.89 -0.98
N CYS A 65 13.52 -8.01 -1.18
CA CYS A 65 13.25 -7.40 -2.48
C CYS A 65 14.35 -6.43 -2.97
N ALA A 66 15.03 -5.73 -2.07
CA ALA A 66 16.16 -4.88 -2.38
C ALA A 66 17.43 -5.71 -2.58
N GLU A 67 17.65 -6.72 -1.72
CA GLU A 67 18.81 -7.63 -1.81
C GLU A 67 18.91 -8.34 -3.16
N VAL A 68 17.78 -8.77 -3.73
CA VAL A 68 17.77 -9.46 -5.04
C VAL A 68 17.78 -8.52 -6.24
N CYS A 69 17.76 -7.20 -6.04
CA CYS A 69 17.64 -6.23 -7.13
C CYS A 69 19.00 -6.00 -7.83
N PRO A 70 19.20 -6.46 -9.08
CA PRO A 70 20.50 -6.40 -9.75
C PRO A 70 20.92 -4.98 -10.14
N LYS A 71 19.98 -4.04 -10.12
CA LYS A 71 20.19 -2.63 -10.44
C LYS A 71 20.14 -1.72 -9.22
N GLN A 72 19.91 -2.30 -8.03
CA GLN A 72 19.71 -1.53 -6.80
C GLN A 72 18.58 -0.47 -6.91
N ALA A 73 17.65 -0.67 -7.85
CA ALA A 73 16.48 0.19 -8.03
C ALA A 73 15.57 0.17 -6.79
N LEU A 74 15.50 -0.95 -6.08
CA LEU A 74 14.90 -1.03 -4.74
C LEU A 74 16.02 -0.87 -3.71
N TYR A 75 15.84 0.05 -2.75
CA TYR A 75 16.84 0.38 -1.74
C TYR A 75 16.20 0.69 -0.39
N LYS A 76 17.01 0.69 0.68
CA LYS A 76 16.61 1.10 2.03
C LYS A 76 17.05 2.55 2.23
N ALA A 77 16.09 3.44 2.48
CA ALA A 77 16.35 4.85 2.79
C ALA A 77 16.70 5.04 4.27
N ASP A 78 17.25 6.21 4.61
CA ASP A 78 17.76 6.54 5.96
C ASP A 78 16.68 6.54 7.04
N ASN A 79 15.43 6.84 6.66
CA ASN A 79 14.26 6.77 7.55
C ASN A 79 13.71 5.34 7.73
N GLY A 80 14.41 4.34 7.19
CA GLY A 80 14.04 2.93 7.26
C GLY A 80 13.00 2.50 6.22
N LEU A 81 12.56 3.35 5.29
CA LEU A 81 11.64 2.93 4.24
C LEU A 81 12.39 2.16 3.15
N THR A 82 11.85 1.03 2.68
CA THR A 82 12.26 0.48 1.40
C THR A 82 11.61 1.30 0.28
N LEU A 83 12.38 2.00 -0.55
CA LEU A 83 11.90 2.83 -1.66
C LEU A 83 12.34 2.27 -3.01
N HIS A 84 11.86 2.87 -4.10
CA HIS A 84 12.10 2.41 -5.46
C HIS A 84 12.48 3.60 -6.36
N LYS A 85 13.52 3.46 -7.16
CA LYS A 85 13.92 4.40 -8.21
C LYS A 85 13.56 3.78 -9.56
N VAL A 86 12.52 4.31 -10.20
CA VAL A 86 11.87 3.66 -11.35
C VAL A 86 12.78 3.64 -12.57
N GLU A 87 13.62 4.66 -12.70
CA GLU A 87 14.51 4.90 -13.84
C GLU A 87 15.54 3.78 -13.97
N ASP A 88 15.93 3.17 -12.85
CA ASP A 88 16.90 2.07 -12.80
C ASP A 88 16.21 0.69 -12.93
N CYS A 89 14.87 0.65 -12.94
CA CYS A 89 14.09 -0.57 -12.94
C CYS A 89 14.06 -1.23 -14.33
N ILE A 90 14.75 -2.37 -14.45
CA ILE A 90 14.77 -3.16 -15.70
C ILE A 90 13.63 -4.19 -15.82
N GLY A 91 12.64 -4.17 -14.92
CA GLY A 91 11.46 -5.04 -15.05
C GLY A 91 11.67 -6.54 -14.85
N CYS A 92 12.79 -6.97 -14.24
CA CYS A 92 13.13 -8.39 -14.10
C CYS A 92 12.24 -9.20 -13.14
N GLN A 93 11.44 -8.51 -12.31
CA GLN A 93 10.50 -9.08 -11.33
C GLN A 93 11.12 -10.02 -10.28
N ARG A 94 12.45 -10.00 -10.07
CA ARG A 94 13.10 -10.76 -8.99
C ARG A 94 12.55 -10.36 -7.62
N CYS A 95 12.39 -9.05 -7.40
CA CYS A 95 11.80 -8.48 -6.19
C CYS A 95 10.35 -8.94 -5.93
N VAL A 96 9.55 -9.12 -6.99
CA VAL A 96 8.17 -9.63 -6.89
C VAL A 96 8.18 -11.06 -6.34
N ARG A 97 9.05 -11.92 -6.88
CA ARG A 97 9.20 -13.31 -6.42
C ARG A 97 9.82 -13.42 -5.02
N ALA A 98 10.77 -12.54 -4.69
CA ALA A 98 11.46 -12.57 -3.40
C ALA A 98 10.63 -12.01 -2.24
N CYS A 99 9.61 -11.18 -2.50
CA CYS A 99 8.80 -10.59 -1.44
C CYS A 99 7.83 -11.64 -0.85
N PRO A 100 7.99 -12.07 0.42
CA PRO A 100 7.13 -13.11 1.01
C PRO A 100 5.70 -12.63 1.33
N TYR A 101 5.43 -11.35 1.09
CA TYR A 101 4.16 -10.68 1.38
C TYR A 101 3.31 -10.43 0.14
N GLY A 102 3.86 -10.61 -1.06
CA GLY A 102 3.18 -10.26 -2.31
C GLY A 102 2.90 -8.74 -2.46
N ALA A 103 3.64 -7.89 -1.74
CA ALA A 103 3.38 -6.45 -1.67
C ALA A 103 3.93 -5.64 -2.88
N ILE A 104 4.54 -6.32 -3.86
CA ILE A 104 5.13 -5.70 -5.05
C ILE A 104 4.40 -6.22 -6.29
N GLN A 105 3.90 -5.31 -7.12
CA GLN A 105 3.16 -5.65 -8.33
C GLN A 105 3.89 -5.13 -9.57
N ALA A 106 3.70 -5.82 -10.69
CA ALA A 106 4.35 -5.48 -11.96
C ALA A 106 3.36 -4.78 -12.91
N ASN A 107 3.79 -3.69 -13.53
CA ASN A 107 3.04 -3.00 -14.59
C ASN A 107 3.13 -3.80 -15.90
N ARG A 108 2.26 -4.81 -16.05
CA ARG A 108 2.24 -5.72 -17.21
C ARG A 108 1.68 -5.05 -18.46
N THR A 109 0.69 -4.18 -18.28
CA THR A 109 0.08 -3.33 -19.30
C THR A 109 0.51 -1.88 -19.13
N VAL A 110 0.21 -1.03 -20.11
CA VAL A 110 0.33 0.43 -19.93
C VAL A 110 -0.70 0.87 -18.89
N PRO A 111 -0.30 1.51 -17.78
CA PRO A 111 -1.23 2.04 -16.80
C PRO A 111 -2.25 2.99 -17.42
N HIS A 112 -3.49 2.93 -16.92
CA HIS A 112 -4.59 3.83 -17.31
C HIS A 112 -4.96 3.80 -18.80
N ARG A 113 -4.65 2.71 -19.51
CA ARG A 113 -4.94 2.54 -20.94
C ARG A 113 -6.43 2.66 -21.27
N GLU A 114 -7.29 2.34 -20.32
CA GLU A 114 -8.76 2.45 -20.41
C GLU A 114 -9.22 3.90 -20.68
N TRP A 115 -8.44 4.91 -20.27
CA TRP A 115 -8.74 6.31 -20.52
C TRP A 115 -8.42 6.77 -21.97
N LYS A 116 -7.94 5.85 -22.81
CA LYS A 116 -7.75 6.09 -24.25
C LYS A 116 -8.95 5.66 -25.10
N ASP A 117 -9.96 5.04 -24.48
CA ASP A 117 -11.20 4.65 -25.16
C ASP A 117 -12.06 5.88 -25.44
N ASP A 118 -12.45 6.08 -26.71
CA ASP A 118 -13.27 7.20 -27.15
C ASP A 118 -14.74 6.83 -27.40
N ALA A 119 -15.12 5.57 -27.18
CA ALA A 119 -16.50 5.12 -27.35
C ALA A 119 -17.45 5.77 -26.33
N ALA A 120 -18.50 6.41 -26.83
CA ALA A 120 -19.62 6.90 -26.03
C ALA A 120 -20.72 5.83 -25.97
N ILE A 121 -21.41 5.72 -24.82
CA ILE A 121 -22.57 4.81 -24.68
C ILE A 121 -23.75 5.30 -25.54
N VAL A 122 -23.99 6.61 -25.52
CA VAL A 122 -24.98 7.29 -26.37
C VAL A 122 -24.24 8.29 -27.24
N GLU A 123 -24.20 8.01 -28.55
CA GLU A 123 -23.57 8.89 -29.53
C GLU A 123 -24.20 10.31 -29.48
N GLY A 124 -23.36 11.34 -29.40
CA GLY A 124 -23.80 12.73 -29.22
C GLY A 124 -24.40 13.08 -27.84
N GLY A 125 -24.51 12.11 -26.92
CA GLY A 125 -25.10 12.31 -25.60
C GLY A 125 -24.09 12.17 -24.45
N THR A 126 -23.57 10.96 -24.23
CA THR A 126 -22.65 10.68 -23.12
C THR A 126 -21.21 10.97 -23.49
N ALA A 127 -20.39 11.34 -22.51
CA ALA A 127 -18.94 11.39 -22.67
C ALA A 127 -18.33 9.98 -22.77
N SER A 128 -17.11 9.91 -23.30
CA SER A 128 -16.22 8.74 -23.25
C SER A 128 -15.03 8.98 -22.30
N PRO A 129 -14.32 7.93 -21.87
CA PRO A 129 -13.10 8.09 -21.07
C PRO A 129 -12.09 9.08 -21.68
N TYR A 130 -11.85 8.99 -22.99
CA TYR A 130 -10.92 9.89 -23.68
C TYR A 130 -11.37 11.35 -23.68
N THR A 131 -12.66 11.61 -23.91
CA THR A 131 -13.19 12.99 -23.87
C THR A 131 -13.10 13.58 -22.47
N MET A 132 -13.33 12.78 -21.42
CA MET A 132 -13.14 13.19 -20.03
C MET A 132 -11.67 13.49 -19.70
N LEU A 133 -10.75 12.64 -20.16
CA LEU A 133 -9.31 12.87 -20.00
C LEU A 133 -8.91 14.20 -20.65
N LYS A 134 -9.29 14.44 -21.92
CA LYS A 134 -9.05 15.72 -22.60
C LYS A 134 -9.64 16.91 -21.86
N ARG A 135 -10.88 16.79 -21.37
CA ARG A 135 -11.59 17.89 -20.68
C ARG A 135 -10.91 18.26 -19.36
N SER A 136 -10.40 17.26 -18.64
CA SER A 136 -9.72 17.45 -17.35
C SER A 136 -8.33 18.08 -17.47
N GLY A 137 -7.68 17.95 -18.63
CA GLY A 137 -6.28 18.35 -18.83
C GLY A 137 -5.25 17.40 -18.20
N ALA A 138 -5.69 16.30 -17.60
CA ALA A 138 -4.82 15.27 -17.04
C ALA A 138 -4.12 14.44 -18.13
N LYS A 139 -3.02 13.77 -17.76
CA LYS A 139 -2.15 13.04 -18.71
C LYS A 139 -2.51 11.58 -18.88
N ALA A 140 -2.82 10.88 -17.79
CA ALA A 140 -3.09 9.43 -17.83
C ALA A 140 -4.51 9.08 -17.36
N SER A 141 -5.02 9.78 -16.35
CA SER A 141 -6.38 9.60 -15.83
C SER A 141 -6.86 10.93 -15.24
N PRO A 142 -8.16 11.29 -15.37
CA PRO A 142 -8.71 12.48 -14.70
C PRO A 142 -8.66 12.40 -13.17
N HIS A 143 -8.28 11.25 -12.61
CA HIS A 143 -8.12 11.02 -11.17
C HIS A 143 -6.66 11.03 -10.71
N GLU A 144 -5.71 11.43 -11.57
CA GLU A 144 -4.30 11.45 -11.20
C GLU A 144 -4.01 12.54 -10.15
N ASN A 145 -3.36 12.15 -9.06
CA ASN A 145 -2.79 13.02 -8.05
C ASN A 145 -1.38 13.48 -8.48
N PRO A 146 -1.17 14.77 -8.78
CA PRO A 146 0.14 15.29 -9.13
C PRO A 146 1.14 15.29 -7.96
N GLU A 147 0.68 15.34 -6.70
CA GLU A 147 1.55 15.35 -5.49
C GLU A 147 2.42 14.09 -5.41
N ARG A 148 1.98 12.98 -6.02
CA ARG A 148 2.81 11.76 -6.14
C ARG A 148 4.15 12.05 -6.83
N GLY A 149 4.17 13.05 -7.72
CA GLY A 149 5.30 13.53 -8.50
C GLY A 149 6.46 14.07 -7.69
N ASP A 150 6.23 14.44 -6.42
CA ASP A 150 7.25 15.10 -5.57
C ASP A 150 8.45 14.21 -5.28
N THR A 151 8.24 12.89 -5.19
CA THR A 151 9.30 11.92 -4.87
C THR A 151 9.29 10.66 -5.73
N TYR A 152 8.30 10.49 -6.61
CA TYR A 152 8.13 9.31 -7.45
C TYR A 152 7.36 9.65 -8.73
N LEU A 153 7.28 8.73 -9.70
CA LEU A 153 6.53 9.02 -10.93
C LEU A 153 5.01 9.05 -10.68
N VAL A 154 4.35 10.12 -11.15
CA VAL A 154 2.88 10.27 -11.12
C VAL A 154 2.20 9.06 -11.73
N THR A 155 2.64 8.65 -12.92
CA THR A 155 2.24 7.39 -13.58
C THR A 155 3.49 6.60 -13.93
N ARG A 156 3.53 5.31 -13.58
CA ARG A 156 4.72 4.47 -13.79
C ARG A 156 4.68 3.83 -15.18
N PRO A 157 5.82 3.60 -15.82
CA PRO A 157 5.85 3.00 -17.14
C PRO A 157 5.57 1.49 -17.07
N ARG A 158 5.08 0.94 -18.19
CA ARG A 158 4.98 -0.51 -18.40
C ARG A 158 6.35 -1.17 -18.21
N ARG A 159 6.36 -2.44 -17.80
CA ARG A 159 7.56 -3.25 -17.55
C ARG A 159 8.41 -2.74 -16.38
N THR A 160 7.80 -2.01 -15.45
CA THR A 160 8.39 -1.72 -14.13
C THR A 160 7.60 -2.43 -13.03
N VAL A 161 8.10 -2.35 -11.80
CA VAL A 161 7.38 -2.78 -10.61
C VAL A 161 7.03 -1.58 -9.75
N GLU A 162 6.04 -1.75 -8.89
CA GLU A 162 5.66 -0.74 -7.91
C GLU A 162 5.08 -1.38 -6.66
N LYS A 163 5.11 -0.62 -5.56
CA LYS A 163 4.68 -1.04 -4.23
C LYS A 163 4.43 0.19 -3.36
N CYS A 164 3.80 -0.01 -2.21
CA CYS A 164 3.65 1.01 -1.18
C CYS A 164 5.01 1.67 -0.84
N THR A 165 4.99 2.99 -0.71
CA THR A 165 6.13 3.83 -0.30
C THR A 165 5.92 4.44 1.09
N LEU A 166 4.92 3.97 1.83
CA LEU A 166 4.39 4.59 3.04
C LEU A 166 3.99 6.06 2.87
N CYS A 167 3.65 6.49 1.65
CA CYS A 167 3.40 7.90 1.33
C CYS A 167 4.56 8.82 1.76
N ASP A 168 5.78 8.41 1.43
CA ASP A 168 7.01 9.18 1.64
C ASP A 168 6.89 10.66 1.21
N HIS A 169 6.19 10.94 0.12
CA HIS A 169 5.94 12.31 -0.35
C HIS A 169 5.11 13.14 0.65
N ARG A 170 4.08 12.54 1.27
CA ARG A 170 3.28 13.20 2.32
C ARG A 170 4.09 13.39 3.60
N GLN A 171 4.82 12.36 4.01
CA GLN A 171 5.62 12.40 5.23
C GLN A 171 6.75 13.43 5.14
N ALA A 172 7.32 13.66 3.95
CA ALA A 172 8.33 14.68 3.71
C ALA A 172 7.84 16.10 4.03
N VAL A 173 6.53 16.34 3.98
CA VAL A 173 5.90 17.63 4.32
C VAL A 173 5.09 17.58 5.61
N GLY A 174 5.35 16.59 6.47
CA GLY A 174 4.73 16.47 7.79
C GLY A 174 3.27 16.01 7.78
N LEU A 175 2.79 15.47 6.67
CA LEU A 175 1.44 14.91 6.54
C LEU A 175 1.43 13.40 6.81
N ASN A 176 0.30 12.90 7.28
CA ASN A 176 0.08 11.48 7.46
C ASN A 176 0.00 10.75 6.11
N PRO A 177 0.30 9.44 6.07
CA PRO A 177 -0.05 8.61 4.93
C PRO A 177 -1.56 8.61 4.68
N ALA A 178 -2.00 8.69 3.43
CA ALA A 178 -3.42 8.78 3.09
C ALA A 178 -4.27 7.65 3.70
N CYS A 179 -3.72 6.43 3.78
CA CYS A 179 -4.40 5.29 4.38
C CYS A 179 -4.61 5.42 5.90
N VAL A 180 -3.83 6.26 6.60
CA VAL A 180 -4.00 6.59 8.02
C VAL A 180 -5.17 7.56 8.17
N ASP A 181 -5.15 8.67 7.42
CA ASP A 181 -6.22 9.69 7.46
C ASP A 181 -7.58 9.13 7.02
N ALA A 182 -7.60 8.19 6.08
CA ALA A 182 -8.83 7.58 5.59
C ALA A 182 -9.46 6.54 6.54
N CYS A 183 -8.80 6.21 7.66
CA CYS A 183 -9.31 5.18 8.56
C CYS A 183 -10.34 5.75 9.55
N PRO A 184 -11.63 5.38 9.46
CA PRO A 184 -12.69 6.02 10.26
C PRO A 184 -12.57 5.76 11.76
N SER A 185 -11.90 4.67 12.16
CA SER A 185 -11.76 4.27 13.57
C SER A 185 -10.38 4.59 14.16
N GLY A 186 -9.49 5.22 13.38
CA GLY A 186 -8.10 5.47 13.77
C GLY A 186 -7.33 4.17 14.05
N ALA A 187 -7.58 3.11 13.29
CA ALA A 187 -6.95 1.81 13.50
C ALA A 187 -5.47 1.77 13.08
N ARG A 188 -4.98 2.77 12.33
CA ARG A 188 -3.65 2.77 11.73
C ARG A 188 -2.84 3.92 12.31
N VAL A 189 -1.65 3.63 12.80
CA VAL A 189 -0.75 4.62 13.39
C VAL A 189 0.64 4.42 12.80
N VAL A 190 1.29 5.50 12.36
CA VAL A 190 2.65 5.51 11.83
C VAL A 190 3.56 6.34 12.73
N GLY A 191 4.82 5.95 12.83
CA GLY A 191 5.80 6.61 13.69
C GLY A 191 7.16 5.91 13.67
N ASP A 192 8.12 6.50 14.38
CA ASP A 192 9.47 5.95 14.52
C ASP A 192 9.49 4.84 15.58
N LEU A 193 9.80 3.62 15.16
CA LEU A 193 9.95 2.45 16.02
C LEU A 193 11.26 2.44 16.83
N ASP A 194 12.22 3.31 16.51
CA ASP A 194 13.42 3.49 17.31
C ASP A 194 13.21 4.49 18.47
N ASP A 195 12.18 5.35 18.38
CA ASP A 195 11.79 6.25 19.46
C ASP A 195 10.84 5.52 20.43
N PRO A 196 11.25 5.23 21.68
CA PRO A 196 10.41 4.54 22.66
C PRO A 196 9.19 5.36 23.11
N ASN A 197 9.19 6.68 22.87
CA ASN A 197 8.08 7.57 23.22
C ASN A 197 7.07 7.73 22.08
N SER A 198 7.36 7.20 20.88
CA SER A 198 6.41 7.26 19.77
C SER A 198 5.18 6.40 20.06
N SER A 199 4.02 6.84 19.57
CA SER A 199 2.76 6.09 19.75
C SER A 199 2.86 4.67 19.20
N VAL A 200 3.58 4.46 18.10
CA VAL A 200 3.77 3.13 17.50
C VAL A 200 4.58 2.23 18.45
N SER A 201 5.72 2.69 18.97
CA SER A 201 6.55 1.93 19.91
C SER A 201 5.77 1.54 21.18
N GLN A 202 5.01 2.48 21.74
CA GLN A 202 4.19 2.25 22.92
C GLN A 202 3.08 1.22 22.65
N LEU A 203 2.37 1.33 21.52
CA LEU A 203 1.31 0.39 21.15
C LEU A 203 1.83 -1.02 20.91
N VAL A 204 2.97 -1.16 20.21
CA VAL A 204 3.59 -2.48 19.98
C VAL A 204 3.92 -3.14 21.32
N LYS A 205 4.54 -2.40 22.25
CA LYS A 205 4.91 -2.93 23.58
C LYS A 205 3.68 -3.28 24.42
N ALA A 206 2.70 -2.37 24.50
CA ALA A 206 1.52 -2.53 25.34
C ALA A 206 0.63 -3.71 24.91
N HIS A 207 0.52 -3.93 23.60
CA HIS A 207 -0.40 -4.93 23.05
C HIS A 207 0.28 -6.14 22.42
N LYS A 208 1.60 -6.31 22.64
CA LYS A 208 2.40 -7.42 22.10
C LYS A 208 2.25 -7.54 20.57
N GLY A 209 2.41 -6.42 19.87
CA GLY A 209 2.20 -6.34 18.42
C GLY A 209 3.04 -7.37 17.65
N ALA A 210 2.42 -8.06 16.70
CA ALA A 210 3.05 -9.13 15.94
C ALA A 210 3.15 -8.77 14.45
N PRO A 211 4.32 -8.98 13.80
CA PRO A 211 4.46 -8.80 12.37
C PRO A 211 3.90 -10.00 11.59
N LEU A 212 3.65 -9.82 10.30
CA LEU A 212 3.32 -10.94 9.41
C LEU A 212 4.56 -11.72 9.02
N LYS A 213 4.43 -13.06 8.99
CA LYS A 213 5.47 -13.99 8.53
C LYS A 213 6.87 -13.71 9.12
N PRO A 214 7.03 -13.63 10.46
CA PRO A 214 8.34 -13.43 11.07
C PRO A 214 9.37 -14.50 10.68
N GLU A 215 8.90 -15.73 10.38
CA GLU A 215 9.71 -16.86 9.94
C GLU A 215 10.46 -16.59 8.63
N ALA A 216 10.03 -15.62 7.81
CA ALA A 216 10.70 -15.25 6.57
C ALA A 216 12.01 -14.46 6.79
N GLY A 217 12.35 -14.10 8.03
CA GLY A 217 13.64 -13.46 8.36
C GLY A 217 13.80 -12.00 7.90
N THR A 218 12.79 -11.42 7.24
CA THR A 218 12.87 -10.05 6.67
C THR A 218 12.72 -8.93 7.71
N LYS A 219 12.34 -9.27 8.96
CA LYS A 219 12.04 -8.32 10.05
C LYS A 219 11.08 -7.18 9.64
N PRO A 220 9.78 -7.50 9.48
CA PRO A 220 8.75 -6.56 9.03
C PRO A 220 8.51 -5.42 10.04
N GLN A 221 8.14 -4.23 9.55
CA GLN A 221 7.90 -3.04 10.38
C GLN A 221 6.41 -2.63 10.41
N VAL A 222 5.52 -3.55 10.02
CA VAL A 222 4.07 -3.41 10.24
C VAL A 222 3.67 -4.43 11.29
N PHE A 223 3.06 -3.96 12.37
CA PHE A 223 2.65 -4.75 13.51
C PHE A 223 1.14 -4.73 13.66
N TYR A 224 0.57 -5.89 13.98
CA TYR A 224 -0.85 -6.03 14.24
C TYR A 224 -1.07 -6.23 15.72
N ILE A 225 -2.03 -5.48 16.29
CA ILE A 225 -2.41 -5.56 17.70
C ILE A 225 -3.88 -5.94 17.82
N ARG A 226 -4.21 -6.58 18.95
CA ARG A 226 -5.57 -7.07 19.28
C ARG A 226 -6.10 -8.03 18.20
N SER A 227 -7.40 -8.32 18.24
CA SER A 227 -8.06 -9.28 17.35
C SER A 227 -9.22 -8.64 16.62
N PHE A 228 -9.43 -9.03 15.37
CA PHE A 228 -10.59 -8.55 14.58
C PHE A 228 -11.91 -9.00 15.19
N ASN A 229 -11.95 -10.23 15.70
CA ASN A 229 -13.10 -10.78 16.42
C ASN A 229 -12.83 -10.78 17.93
N VAL A 230 -13.89 -10.60 18.70
CA VAL A 230 -13.89 -10.90 20.13
C VAL A 230 -13.87 -12.41 20.36
N GLN A 231 -13.32 -12.86 21.49
CA GLN A 231 -13.46 -14.26 21.90
C GLN A 231 -14.94 -14.54 22.21
N GLN A 232 -15.46 -15.68 21.75
CA GLN A 232 -16.81 -16.10 22.13
C GLN A 232 -16.82 -16.45 23.62
N GLY A 233 -17.66 -15.79 24.42
CA GLY A 233 -17.87 -16.11 25.84
C GLY A 233 -17.42 -15.05 26.86
N LEU A 234 -17.27 -13.78 26.46
CA LEU A 234 -17.35 -12.65 27.39
C LEU A 234 -18.80 -12.29 27.69
#